data_AF-A0AAD6LFT0-F1
#
_entry.id   AF-A0AAD6LFT0-F1
#
_cell.length_a   1.000
_cell.length_b   1.000
_cell.length_c   1.000
_cell.angle_alpha   90.00
_cell.angle_beta   90.00
_cell.angle_gamma   90.00
#
_symmetry.space_group_name_H-M   'P 1'
#
loop_
_entity.id
_entity.type
_entity.pdbx_description
1 polymer ?
#
loop_
_entity_poly.entity_id
_entity_poly.type
_entity_poly.pdbx_seq_one_letter_code
_entity_poly.pdbx_strand_id
1 'polypeptide(L)'
;MAYGGAGTASATRQVKLEKESELRIEVANDTPLRLRLLNGTAEIFGTELPPQIWLTFPPHFKFAVFTWYGATIEMDGSTETDYTADETPMVSYVNVHAVLDGRRNQAKASPESSQGPRVIVVGPTDSGKSTLSRMLLSWAAKQGWKPTFVDLDIGQGSITAPGCIAATPIELPIDPVEGISLEMPLVYFYGHTTPSQNVDLYKALVKELAQILERQFTGNAESRASGMVINTMGWIEGVGYELLLHAIDTFNANVVLVLGQEKLFSMLRDVLKSKPNVDVLKLQKSGGVVSRSSKFRQKSRSYRIREYFYGIANDLSPHSNIANFSDLFVYRIGGGPQAPRSALPIGADPVANPLRVAPVNIDRDLLHVVLAVSYAQEPDQIVSR
;
A
#
# COMPACT_ATOMS: atom_id res chain seq x y z
N MET A 1 12.90 3.45 -57.50
CA MET A 1 11.88 2.67 -56.76
C MET A 1 11.92 3.10 -55.32
N ALA A 2 10.94 3.86 -54.88
CA ALA A 2 10.81 4.28 -53.48
C ALA A 2 10.02 3.20 -52.73
N TYR A 3 10.64 2.53 -51.76
CA TYR A 3 9.91 1.73 -50.78
C TYR A 3 9.40 2.66 -49.69
N GLY A 4 8.15 3.09 -49.85
CA GLY A 4 7.40 3.72 -48.77
C GLY A 4 7.07 2.65 -47.73
N GLY A 5 7.71 2.75 -46.56
CA GLY A 5 7.29 1.99 -45.38
C GLY A 5 5.92 2.50 -44.95
N ALA A 6 4.89 1.68 -45.15
CA ALA A 6 3.57 1.92 -44.60
C ALA A 6 3.69 1.82 -43.07
N GLY A 7 3.75 2.96 -42.39
CA GLY A 7 3.48 3.02 -40.96
C GLY A 7 2.04 2.56 -40.75
N THR A 8 1.85 1.44 -40.06
CA THR A 8 0.53 1.04 -39.56
C THR A 8 0.08 2.12 -38.59
N ALA A 9 -0.81 3.00 -39.03
CA ALA A 9 -1.48 3.96 -38.18
C ALA A 9 -2.20 3.17 -37.07
N SER A 10 -1.71 3.27 -35.84
CA SER A 10 -2.46 2.78 -34.68
C SER A 10 -3.77 3.56 -34.64
N ALA A 11 -4.89 2.86 -34.78
CA ALA A 11 -6.21 3.47 -34.75
C ALA A 11 -6.51 3.89 -33.30
N THR A 12 -6.24 5.15 -32.99
CA THR A 12 -6.61 5.75 -31.70
C THR A 12 -8.12 5.69 -31.53
N ARG A 13 -8.60 5.28 -30.35
CA ARG A 13 -10.03 5.27 -30.01
C ARG A 13 -10.35 6.30 -28.94
N GLN A 14 -11.52 6.92 -29.03
CA GLN A 14 -11.99 7.91 -28.06
C GLN A 14 -13.18 7.38 -27.27
N VAL A 15 -13.20 7.67 -25.98
CA VAL A 15 -14.29 7.34 -25.07
C VAL A 15 -14.75 8.62 -24.41
N LYS A 16 -16.05 8.94 -24.56
CA LYS A 16 -16.68 10.02 -23.84
C LYS A 16 -17.23 9.49 -22.52
N LEU A 17 -16.87 10.17 -21.44
CA LEU A 17 -17.36 9.91 -20.09
C LEU A 17 -18.33 11.01 -19.69
N GLU A 18 -19.50 10.58 -19.25
CA GLU A 18 -20.51 11.47 -18.68
C GLU A 18 -20.17 11.80 -17.23
N LYS A 19 -20.87 12.79 -16.66
CA LYS A 19 -20.69 13.20 -15.27
C LYS A 19 -20.76 12.01 -14.30
N GLU A 20 -19.84 11.95 -13.34
CA GLU A 20 -19.78 10.97 -12.25
C GLU A 20 -19.63 9.51 -12.73
N SER A 21 -19.06 9.30 -13.92
CA SER A 21 -18.74 7.98 -14.48
C SER A 21 -17.24 7.69 -14.48
N GLU A 22 -16.88 6.41 -14.57
CA GLU A 22 -15.50 5.94 -14.76
C GLU A 22 -15.35 5.00 -15.95
N LEU A 23 -14.24 5.14 -16.68
CA LEU A 23 -13.74 4.14 -17.61
C LEU A 23 -12.85 3.15 -16.85
N ARG A 24 -13.27 1.90 -16.75
CA ARG A 24 -12.48 0.82 -16.14
C ARG A 24 -11.67 0.13 -17.23
N ILE A 25 -10.38 -0.07 -16.98
CA ILE A 25 -9.42 -0.55 -17.97
C ILE A 25 -8.57 -1.67 -17.39
N GLU A 26 -8.49 -2.77 -18.14
CA GLU A 26 -7.45 -3.79 -18.02
C GLU A 26 -6.56 -3.73 -19.27
N VAL A 27 -5.30 -3.32 -19.09
CA VAL A 27 -4.32 -3.24 -20.19
C VAL A 27 -3.99 -4.66 -20.66
N ALA A 28 -3.83 -4.82 -21.98
CA ALA A 28 -3.45 -6.08 -22.58
C ALA A 28 -2.13 -6.65 -22.00
N ASN A 29 -1.92 -7.95 -22.22
CA ASN A 29 -0.85 -8.70 -21.57
C ASN A 29 0.56 -8.40 -22.09
N ASP A 30 0.68 -7.98 -23.35
CA ASP A 30 1.98 -7.92 -24.04
C ASP A 30 2.36 -6.52 -24.51
N THR A 31 1.40 -5.60 -24.60
CA THR A 31 1.61 -4.25 -25.13
C THR A 31 1.11 -3.19 -24.16
N PRO A 32 1.83 -2.07 -24.01
CA PRO A 32 1.37 -0.96 -23.18
C PRO A 32 0.15 -0.29 -23.80
N LEU A 33 -0.61 0.42 -22.97
CA LEU A 33 -1.70 1.30 -23.39
C LEU A 33 -1.29 2.75 -23.17
N ARG A 34 -1.43 3.59 -24.19
CA ARG A 34 -1.27 5.04 -24.06
C ARG A 34 -2.63 5.69 -23.93
N LEU A 35 -2.75 6.67 -23.05
CA LEU A 35 -4.00 7.38 -22.82
C LEU A 35 -3.74 8.88 -22.59
N ARG A 36 -4.63 9.73 -23.09
CA ARG A 36 -4.64 11.18 -22.80
C ARG A 36 -6.05 11.74 -22.61
N LEU A 37 -6.15 12.81 -21.84
CA LEU A 37 -7.37 13.60 -21.69
C LEU A 37 -7.47 14.63 -22.82
N LEU A 38 -8.52 14.57 -23.64
CA LEU A 38 -8.75 15.54 -24.71
C LEU A 38 -9.53 16.76 -24.24
N ASN A 39 -10.64 16.55 -23.52
CA ASN A 39 -11.55 17.59 -23.07
C ASN A 39 -12.10 17.26 -21.67
N GLY A 40 -12.48 18.30 -20.92
CA GLY A 40 -13.04 18.16 -19.57
C GLY A 40 -11.97 17.93 -18.50
N THR A 41 -12.36 17.27 -17.42
CA THR A 41 -11.46 16.92 -16.30
C THR A 41 -11.64 15.46 -15.94
N ALA A 42 -10.56 14.74 -15.71
CA ALA A 42 -10.59 13.36 -15.24
C ALA A 42 -9.45 13.09 -14.28
N GLU A 43 -9.61 12.08 -13.42
CA GLU A 43 -8.59 11.65 -12.46
C GLU A 43 -8.45 10.13 -12.46
N ILE A 44 -7.24 9.66 -12.16
CA ILE A 44 -6.96 8.26 -11.85
C ILE A 44 -6.59 8.20 -10.37
N PHE A 45 -7.47 7.58 -9.57
CA PHE A 45 -7.26 7.37 -8.13
C PHE A 45 -6.84 8.64 -7.37
N GLY A 46 -7.51 9.75 -7.67
CA GLY A 46 -7.34 11.05 -7.03
C GLY A 46 -6.26 11.96 -7.64
N THR A 47 -5.53 11.48 -8.65
CA THR A 47 -4.56 12.27 -9.39
C THR A 47 -5.16 12.76 -10.71
N GLU A 48 -5.21 14.07 -10.89
CA GLU A 48 -5.77 14.69 -12.10
C GLU A 48 -4.93 14.38 -13.34
N LEU A 49 -5.62 14.13 -14.45
CA LEU A 49 -4.98 13.93 -15.74
C LEU A 49 -4.70 15.29 -16.41
N PRO A 50 -3.44 15.56 -16.79
CA PRO A 50 -3.13 16.77 -17.55
C PRO A 50 -3.73 16.70 -18.96
N PRO A 51 -4.27 17.82 -19.49
CA PRO A 51 -4.87 17.85 -20.81
C PRO A 51 -3.81 17.62 -21.90
N GLN A 52 -4.16 16.84 -22.91
CA GLN A 52 -3.38 16.59 -24.12
C GLN A 52 -2.05 15.83 -23.93
N ILE A 53 -1.70 15.42 -22.70
CA ILE A 53 -0.47 14.67 -22.42
C ILE A 53 -0.75 13.17 -22.47
N TRP A 54 0.10 12.44 -23.19
CA TRP A 54 0.07 10.98 -23.26
C TRP A 54 0.74 10.36 -22.03
N LEU A 55 -0.02 9.56 -21.29
CA LEU A 55 0.49 8.65 -20.25
C LEU A 55 0.60 7.24 -20.82
N THR A 56 1.66 6.51 -20.48
CA THR A 56 1.90 5.14 -20.96
C THR A 56 1.78 4.16 -19.81
N PHE A 57 0.75 3.33 -19.84
CA PHE A 57 0.47 2.32 -18.83
C PHE A 57 1.08 0.98 -19.25
N PRO A 58 1.81 0.29 -18.34
CA PRO A 58 2.46 -0.97 -18.66
C PRO A 58 1.44 -2.10 -18.89
N PRO A 59 1.85 -3.21 -19.54
CA PRO A 59 1.03 -4.40 -19.67
C PRO A 59 0.50 -4.91 -18.33
N HIS A 60 -0.68 -5.56 -18.34
CA HIS A 60 -1.39 -6.08 -17.15
C HIS A 60 -1.87 -5.04 -16.13
N PHE A 61 -1.67 -3.74 -16.38
CA PHE A 61 -2.10 -2.71 -15.44
C PHE A 61 -3.62 -2.61 -15.42
N LYS A 62 -4.19 -2.43 -14.21
CA LYS A 62 -5.63 -2.31 -14.01
C LYS A 62 -5.94 -1.02 -13.28
N PHE A 63 -6.74 -0.15 -13.90
CA PHE A 63 -7.04 1.16 -13.36
C PHE A 63 -8.42 1.66 -13.81
N ALA A 64 -8.87 2.76 -13.21
CA ALA A 64 -10.09 3.44 -13.60
C ALA A 64 -9.82 4.94 -13.77
N VAL A 65 -10.36 5.50 -14.85
CA VAL A 65 -10.35 6.95 -15.14
C VAL A 65 -11.72 7.49 -14.79
N PHE A 66 -11.82 8.28 -13.73
CA PHE A 66 -13.07 8.84 -13.24
C PHE A 66 -13.21 10.32 -13.63
N THR A 67 -14.44 10.80 -13.84
CA THR A 67 -14.70 12.23 -14.06
C THR A 67 -15.85 12.76 -13.21
N TRP A 68 -15.63 13.91 -12.57
CA TRP A 68 -16.66 14.62 -11.79
C TRP A 68 -17.64 15.43 -12.65
N TYR A 69 -17.25 15.81 -13.87
CA TYR A 69 -17.98 16.80 -14.68
C TYR A 69 -18.18 16.40 -16.15
N GLY A 70 -17.59 15.26 -16.57
CA GLY A 70 -17.53 14.82 -17.95
C GLY A 70 -16.14 15.00 -18.55
N ALA A 71 -15.73 14.05 -19.38
CA ALA A 71 -14.42 14.03 -20.02
C ALA A 71 -14.44 13.31 -21.36
N THR A 72 -13.44 13.56 -22.20
CA THR A 72 -13.16 12.75 -23.38
C THR A 72 -11.74 12.23 -23.29
N ILE A 73 -11.62 10.90 -23.31
CA ILE A 73 -10.36 10.17 -23.18
C ILE A 73 -10.00 9.60 -24.54
N GLU A 74 -8.76 9.80 -24.98
CA GLU A 74 -8.22 9.13 -26.15
C GLU A 74 -7.23 8.05 -25.73
N MET A 75 -7.33 6.89 -26.37
CA MET A 75 -6.52 5.72 -26.10
C MET A 75 -5.84 5.22 -27.38
N ASP A 76 -4.58 4.84 -27.24
CA ASP A 76 -3.71 4.28 -28.28
C ASP A 76 -3.11 2.98 -27.75
N GLY A 77 -3.48 1.84 -28.35
CA GLY A 77 -3.10 0.50 -27.89
C GLY A 77 -4.29 -0.41 -27.55
N SER A 78 -3.98 -1.66 -27.22
CA SER A 78 -4.98 -2.69 -26.93
C SER A 78 -5.27 -2.81 -25.43
N THR A 79 -6.51 -3.19 -25.13
CA THR A 79 -7.00 -3.52 -23.80
C THR A 79 -7.48 -4.97 -23.81
N GLU A 80 -7.34 -5.66 -22.67
CA GLU A 80 -7.99 -6.95 -22.47
C GLU A 80 -9.49 -6.73 -22.22
N THR A 81 -9.83 -5.69 -21.46
CA THR A 81 -11.21 -5.28 -21.22
C THR A 81 -11.25 -3.79 -20.90
N ASP A 82 -12.19 -3.07 -21.48
CA ASP A 82 -12.55 -1.71 -21.06
C ASP A 82 -14.05 -1.47 -21.17
N TYR A 83 -14.61 -0.80 -20.18
CA TYR A 83 -16.03 -0.46 -20.15
C TYR A 83 -16.28 0.74 -19.22
N THR A 84 -17.33 1.50 -19.52
CA THR A 84 -17.78 2.61 -18.69
C THR A 84 -18.74 2.13 -17.61
N ALA A 85 -18.60 2.64 -16.39
CA ALA A 85 -19.53 2.44 -15.28
C ALA A 85 -19.96 3.79 -14.70
N ASP A 86 -21.24 3.92 -14.38
CA ASP A 86 -21.87 5.09 -13.77
C ASP A 86 -22.20 4.87 -12.28
N GLU A 87 -22.34 3.62 -11.84
CA GLU A 87 -22.45 3.29 -10.42
C GLU A 87 -21.06 3.20 -9.75
N THR A 88 -20.69 4.26 -9.01
CA THR A 88 -19.40 4.35 -8.31
C THR A 88 -19.55 4.82 -6.86
N PRO A 89 -18.68 4.38 -5.93
CA PRO A 89 -18.67 4.87 -4.55
C PRO A 89 -17.94 6.22 -4.39
N MET A 90 -17.57 6.91 -5.48
CA MET A 90 -16.68 8.08 -5.44
C MET A 90 -17.22 9.24 -4.60
N VAL A 91 -18.53 9.49 -4.66
CA VAL A 91 -19.19 10.52 -3.84
C VAL A 91 -19.01 10.23 -2.34
N SER A 92 -19.09 8.96 -1.93
CA SER A 92 -18.87 8.59 -0.52
C SER A 92 -17.41 8.78 -0.11
N TYR A 93 -16.47 8.48 -1.01
CA TYR A 93 -15.04 8.63 -0.74
C TYR A 93 -14.62 10.10 -0.62
N VAL A 94 -15.11 10.98 -1.52
CA VAL A 94 -14.79 12.41 -1.46
C VAL A 94 -15.44 13.08 -0.25
N ASN A 95 -16.63 12.64 0.17
CA ASN A 95 -17.26 13.12 1.41
C ASN A 95 -16.43 12.78 2.65
N VAL A 96 -15.86 11.56 2.71
CA VAL A 96 -14.90 11.21 3.77
C VAL A 96 -13.69 12.13 3.71
N HIS A 97 -13.10 12.33 2.54
CA HIS A 97 -11.97 13.25 2.38
C HIS A 97 -12.27 14.67 2.87
N ALA A 98 -13.45 15.22 2.56
CA ALA A 98 -13.86 16.55 3.03
C ALA A 98 -13.94 16.64 4.57
N VAL A 99 -14.44 15.59 5.23
CA VAL A 99 -14.46 15.52 6.70
C VAL A 99 -13.03 15.44 7.27
N LEU A 100 -12.17 14.65 6.64
CA LEU A 100 -10.76 14.52 7.06
C LEU A 100 -10.01 15.84 6.88
N ASP A 101 -10.24 16.57 5.80
CA ASP A 101 -9.68 17.90 5.55
C ASP A 101 -10.10 18.91 6.64
N GLY A 102 -11.38 18.89 7.04
CA GLY A 102 -11.86 19.66 8.19
C GLY A 102 -11.08 19.35 9.49
N ARG A 103 -10.80 18.07 9.76
CA ARG A 103 -9.99 17.64 10.93
C ARG A 103 -8.54 18.09 10.84
N ARG A 104 -7.93 18.06 9.65
CA ARG A 104 -6.57 18.57 9.42
C ARG A 104 -6.48 20.07 9.70
N ASN A 105 -7.44 20.83 9.21
CA ASN A 105 -7.52 22.27 9.47
C ASN A 105 -7.68 22.59 10.96
N GLN A 106 -8.53 21.86 11.68
CA GLN A 106 -8.66 21.98 13.13
C GLN A 106 -7.36 21.64 13.88
N ALA A 107 -6.67 20.56 13.46
CA ALA A 107 -5.39 20.17 14.04
C ALA A 107 -4.30 21.23 13.80
N LYS A 108 -4.25 21.81 12.60
CA LYS A 108 -3.33 22.89 12.24
C LYS A 108 -3.59 24.16 13.06
N ALA A 109 -4.86 24.47 13.35
CA ALA A 109 -5.25 25.62 14.17
C ALA A 109 -5.00 25.42 15.68
N SER A 110 -4.80 24.19 16.14
CA SER A 110 -4.57 23.85 17.56
C SER A 110 -3.46 22.81 17.71
N PRO A 111 -2.22 23.15 17.33
CA PRO A 111 -1.14 22.18 17.18
C PRO A 111 -0.69 21.54 18.50
N GLU A 112 -0.93 22.17 19.65
CA GLU A 112 -0.53 21.65 20.98
C GLU A 112 -1.56 20.70 21.60
N SER A 113 -2.82 20.77 21.18
CA SER A 113 -3.93 20.01 21.79
C SER A 113 -4.67 19.10 20.81
N SER A 114 -4.33 19.15 19.52
CA SER A 114 -4.97 18.39 18.46
C SER A 114 -3.97 17.76 17.52
N GLN A 115 -4.43 16.74 16.80
CA GLN A 115 -3.66 15.98 15.82
C GLN A 115 -4.51 15.73 14.58
N GLY A 116 -3.85 15.57 13.44
CA GLY A 116 -4.48 15.22 12.19
C GLY A 116 -5.20 13.87 12.27
N PRO A 117 -6.06 13.57 11.30
CA PRO A 117 -6.75 12.30 11.24
C PRO A 117 -5.76 11.15 11.03
N ARG A 118 -5.89 10.10 11.85
CA ARG A 118 -5.16 8.83 11.71
C ARG A 118 -6.16 7.79 11.20
N VAL A 119 -6.20 7.64 9.89
CA VAL A 119 -7.22 6.86 9.17
C VAL A 119 -6.68 5.47 8.91
N ILE A 120 -7.40 4.43 9.31
CA ILE A 120 -7.06 3.04 8.97
C ILE A 120 -8.15 2.42 8.11
N VAL A 121 -7.73 1.83 6.99
CA VAL A 121 -8.62 1.25 5.98
C VAL A 121 -8.57 -0.27 6.12
N VAL A 122 -9.71 -0.88 6.47
CA VAL A 122 -9.84 -2.31 6.78
C VAL A 122 -10.91 -2.98 5.91
N GLY A 123 -10.78 -4.29 5.72
CA GLY A 123 -11.68 -5.07 4.86
C GLY A 123 -10.99 -6.27 4.22
N PRO A 124 -11.76 -7.21 3.64
CA PRO A 124 -11.21 -8.44 3.08
C PRO A 124 -10.27 -8.18 1.88
N THR A 125 -9.60 -9.22 1.40
CA THR A 125 -8.90 -9.16 0.11
C THR A 125 -9.84 -8.69 -1.01
N ASP A 126 -9.31 -7.92 -1.96
CA ASP A 126 -10.06 -7.46 -3.14
C ASP A 126 -11.30 -6.61 -2.79
N SER A 127 -11.21 -5.75 -1.77
CA SER A 127 -12.26 -4.77 -1.43
C SER A 127 -11.94 -3.32 -1.86
N GLY A 128 -10.75 -3.07 -2.41
CA GLY A 128 -10.32 -1.74 -2.87
C GLY A 128 -9.58 -0.88 -1.83
N LYS A 129 -9.06 -1.46 -0.74
CA LYS A 129 -8.35 -0.72 0.33
C LYS A 129 -7.19 0.13 -0.16
N SER A 130 -6.29 -0.45 -0.95
CA SER A 130 -5.12 0.26 -1.49
C SER A 130 -5.53 1.40 -2.43
N THR A 131 -6.59 1.19 -3.21
CA THR A 131 -7.15 2.22 -4.11
C THR A 131 -7.78 3.37 -3.32
N LEU A 132 -8.58 3.09 -2.29
CA LEU A 132 -9.13 4.12 -1.41
C LEU A 132 -8.02 4.89 -0.69
N SER A 133 -7.02 4.18 -0.18
CA SER A 133 -5.87 4.81 0.48
C SER A 133 -5.15 5.77 -0.48
N ARG A 134 -4.88 5.34 -1.73
CA ARG A 134 -4.29 6.18 -2.77
C ARG A 134 -5.12 7.44 -3.05
N MET A 135 -6.44 7.31 -3.19
CA MET A 135 -7.34 8.47 -3.40
C MET A 135 -7.28 9.47 -2.24
N LEU A 136 -7.42 9.01 -0.99
CA LEU A 136 -7.37 9.88 0.19
C LEU A 136 -6.03 10.60 0.33
N LEU A 137 -4.93 9.94 -0.03
CA LEU A 137 -3.58 10.52 -0.03
C LEU A 137 -3.42 11.56 -1.15
N SER A 138 -3.78 11.20 -2.39
CA SER A 138 -3.65 12.09 -3.54
C SER A 138 -4.51 13.35 -3.40
N TRP A 139 -5.76 13.22 -2.94
CA TRP A 139 -6.63 14.39 -2.72
C TRP A 139 -6.12 15.29 -1.60
N ALA A 140 -5.53 14.73 -0.53
CA ALA A 140 -4.92 15.51 0.53
C ALA A 140 -3.67 16.24 0.05
N ALA A 141 -2.79 15.55 -0.69
CA ALA A 141 -1.60 16.15 -1.30
C ALA A 141 -1.95 17.26 -2.30
N LYS A 142 -3.00 17.06 -3.09
CA LYS A 142 -3.55 18.10 -3.99
C LYS A 142 -3.98 19.37 -3.24
N GLN A 143 -4.43 19.25 -2.00
CA GLN A 143 -4.80 20.37 -1.13
C GLN A 143 -3.60 20.96 -0.34
N GLY A 144 -2.39 20.48 -0.60
CA GLY A 144 -1.16 20.93 0.06
C GLY A 144 -0.89 20.30 1.42
N TRP A 145 -1.64 19.26 1.81
CA TRP A 145 -1.31 18.47 3.00
C TRP A 145 -0.21 17.45 2.69
N LYS A 146 0.53 17.03 3.71
CA LYS A 146 1.59 16.02 3.59
C LYS A 146 1.28 14.81 4.47
N PRO A 147 0.19 14.06 4.22
CA PRO A 147 -0.15 12.92 5.05
C PRO A 147 0.89 11.81 4.92
N THR A 148 1.13 11.09 6.01
CA THR A 148 1.96 9.88 5.97
C THR A 148 1.13 8.71 5.46
N PHE A 149 1.58 8.05 4.39
CA PHE A 149 1.06 6.74 4.01
C PHE A 149 1.77 5.67 4.83
N VAL A 150 1.01 4.79 5.47
CA VAL A 150 1.50 3.62 6.19
C VAL A 150 0.92 2.38 5.51
N ASP A 151 1.77 1.48 5.05
CA ASP A 151 1.36 0.23 4.41
C ASP A 151 1.75 -0.97 5.27
N LEU A 152 0.74 -1.60 5.86
CA LEU A 152 0.88 -2.78 6.72
C LEU A 152 0.61 -4.10 5.97
N ASP A 153 0.32 -4.05 4.67
CA ASP A 153 0.14 -5.23 3.83
C ASP A 153 1.48 -5.77 3.32
N ILE A 154 2.07 -6.69 4.09
CA ILE A 154 3.31 -7.39 3.71
C ILE A 154 3.17 -8.27 2.46
N GLY A 155 1.95 -8.61 2.03
CA GLY A 155 1.71 -9.50 0.91
C GLY A 155 1.67 -8.78 -0.44
N GLN A 156 1.10 -7.58 -0.47
CA GLN A 156 0.84 -6.78 -1.68
C GLN A 156 1.12 -5.28 -1.49
N GLY A 157 2.05 -4.92 -0.60
CA GLY A 157 2.40 -3.53 -0.30
C GLY A 157 2.81 -2.71 -1.53
N SER A 158 2.51 -1.42 -1.50
CA SER A 158 2.67 -0.47 -2.61
C SER A 158 3.93 0.38 -2.52
N ILE A 159 4.57 0.44 -1.35
CA ILE A 159 5.75 1.31 -1.12
C ILE A 159 7.04 0.64 -1.60
N THR A 160 7.25 -0.65 -1.31
CA THR A 160 8.53 -1.32 -1.57
C THR A 160 8.31 -2.78 -1.96
N ALA A 161 9.38 -3.59 -1.93
CA ALA A 161 9.34 -5.02 -2.17
C ALA A 161 8.37 -5.74 -1.20
N PRO A 162 7.79 -6.89 -1.60
CA PRO A 162 6.93 -7.69 -0.73
C PRO A 162 7.67 -8.18 0.51
N GLY A 163 6.90 -8.44 1.57
CA GLY A 163 7.44 -8.86 2.87
C GLY A 163 7.87 -7.70 3.76
N CYS A 164 7.48 -6.47 3.43
CA CYS A 164 7.78 -5.27 4.20
C CYS A 164 6.51 -4.64 4.76
N ILE A 165 6.61 -4.05 5.95
CA ILE A 165 5.76 -2.92 6.32
C ILE A 165 6.54 -1.65 6.07
N ALA A 166 5.87 -0.58 5.67
CA ALA A 166 6.56 0.66 5.33
C ALA A 166 5.71 1.89 5.57
N ALA A 167 6.35 3.05 5.65
CA ALA A 167 5.69 4.34 5.66
C ALA A 167 6.47 5.39 4.88
N THR A 168 5.76 6.34 4.26
CA THR A 168 6.37 7.46 3.54
C THR A 168 5.43 8.67 3.54
N PRO A 169 5.91 9.91 3.65
CA PRO A 169 5.09 11.08 3.42
C PRO A 169 4.65 11.14 1.94
N ILE A 170 3.42 11.60 1.70
CA ILE A 170 2.90 11.88 0.35
C ILE A 170 2.75 13.39 0.21
N GLU A 171 3.68 14.03 -0.50
CA GLU A 171 3.71 15.49 -0.68
C GLU A 171 3.03 15.96 -1.96
N LEU A 172 2.96 15.09 -2.97
CA LEU A 172 2.32 15.33 -4.25
C LEU A 172 1.33 14.20 -4.55
N PRO A 173 0.28 14.45 -5.36
CA PRO A 173 -0.60 13.40 -5.83
C PRO A 173 0.19 12.22 -6.43
N ILE A 174 -0.19 11.00 -6.05
CA ILE A 174 0.52 9.77 -6.43
C ILE A 174 0.38 9.56 -7.93
N ASP A 175 1.50 9.41 -8.64
CA ASP A 175 1.47 9.25 -10.08
C ASP A 175 0.70 7.96 -10.47
N PRO A 176 -0.23 8.01 -11.43
CA PRO A 176 -1.04 6.84 -11.79
C PRO A 176 -0.23 5.74 -12.47
N VAL A 177 0.93 6.04 -13.06
CA VAL A 177 1.84 5.11 -13.72
C VAL A 177 3.01 4.78 -12.80
N GLU A 178 3.75 5.80 -12.35
CA GLU A 178 4.99 5.65 -11.58
C GLU A 178 4.73 5.33 -10.10
N GLY A 179 3.53 5.61 -9.60
CA GLY A 179 3.17 5.33 -8.22
C GLY A 179 3.78 6.33 -7.23
N ILE A 180 4.30 5.81 -6.13
CA ILE A 180 4.74 6.62 -4.99
C ILE A 180 6.22 6.94 -5.17
N SER A 181 6.58 8.24 -5.11
CA SER A 181 7.99 8.65 -5.09
C SER A 181 8.68 8.14 -3.82
N LEU A 182 9.81 7.45 -3.97
CA LEU A 182 10.50 6.74 -2.88
C LEU A 182 11.78 7.46 -2.43
N GLU A 183 11.69 8.73 -2.07
CA GLU A 183 12.89 9.49 -1.66
C GLU A 183 13.48 8.95 -0.33
N MET A 184 12.67 8.79 0.71
CA MET A 184 13.11 8.24 2.01
C MET A 184 11.98 7.48 2.74
N PRO A 185 11.56 6.29 2.27
CA PRO A 185 10.59 5.48 2.98
C PRO A 185 11.20 4.85 4.23
N LEU A 186 10.42 4.82 5.32
CA LEU A 186 10.71 3.95 6.46
C LEU A 186 10.26 2.53 6.12
N VAL A 187 11.16 1.56 6.17
CA VAL A 187 10.89 0.17 5.75
C VAL A 187 11.38 -0.80 6.82
N TYR A 188 10.51 -1.73 7.21
CA TYR A 188 10.85 -2.87 8.05
C TYR A 188 10.58 -4.17 7.32
N PHE A 189 11.61 -4.99 7.18
CA PHE A 189 11.52 -6.28 6.49
C PHE A 189 11.06 -7.38 7.44
N TYR A 190 9.86 -7.91 7.18
CA TYR A 190 9.29 -9.06 7.86
C TYR A 190 9.71 -10.40 7.23
N GLY A 191 10.01 -10.40 5.92
CA GLY A 191 10.61 -11.55 5.22
C GLY A 191 9.66 -12.66 4.77
N HIS A 192 8.39 -12.61 5.16
CA HIS A 192 7.35 -13.51 4.65
C HIS A 192 6.17 -12.74 4.04
N THR A 193 5.31 -13.46 3.31
CA THR A 193 4.15 -12.86 2.62
C THR A 193 2.84 -12.97 3.41
N THR A 194 2.88 -13.57 4.61
CA THR A 194 1.74 -13.72 5.52
C THR A 194 2.16 -13.56 6.99
N PRO A 195 1.43 -12.81 7.83
CA PRO A 195 1.80 -12.60 9.23
C PRO A 195 1.69 -13.87 10.07
N SER A 196 1.01 -14.91 9.57
CA SER A 196 0.87 -16.19 10.27
C SER A 196 2.18 -16.93 10.49
N GLN A 197 3.27 -16.58 9.79
CA GLN A 197 4.59 -17.18 10.02
C GLN A 197 5.19 -16.78 11.38
N ASN A 198 4.98 -15.53 11.80
CA ASN A 198 5.50 -15.00 13.05
C ASN A 198 4.69 -13.75 13.47
N VAL A 199 3.58 -14.00 14.15
CA VAL A 199 2.61 -12.96 14.55
C VAL A 199 3.26 -11.92 15.48
N ASP A 200 4.12 -12.37 16.38
CA ASP A 200 4.78 -11.49 17.34
C ASP A 200 5.82 -10.59 16.68
N LEU A 201 6.56 -11.10 15.70
CA LEU A 201 7.45 -10.26 14.88
C LEU A 201 6.65 -9.20 14.12
N TYR A 202 5.52 -9.57 13.49
CA TYR A 202 4.68 -8.60 12.80
C TYR A 202 4.19 -7.50 13.76
N LYS A 203 3.70 -7.86 14.95
CA LYS A 203 3.30 -6.89 15.98
C LYS A 203 4.46 -6.01 16.43
N ALA A 204 5.65 -6.58 16.63
CA ALA A 204 6.84 -5.84 17.02
C ALA A 204 7.22 -4.80 15.96
N LEU A 205 7.30 -5.19 14.68
CA LEU A 205 7.62 -4.27 13.59
C LEU A 205 6.57 -3.15 13.46
N VAL A 206 5.28 -3.48 13.58
CA VAL A 206 4.19 -2.49 13.58
C VAL A 206 4.37 -1.46 14.70
N LYS A 207 4.76 -1.91 15.89
CA LYS A 207 5.01 -1.06 17.05
C LYS A 207 6.23 -0.16 16.83
N GLU A 208 7.32 -0.71 16.32
CA GLU A 208 8.53 0.06 15.98
C GLU A 208 8.21 1.17 14.97
N LEU A 209 7.50 0.83 13.89
CA LEU A 209 7.10 1.80 12.87
C LEU A 209 6.23 2.92 13.46
N ALA A 210 5.23 2.57 14.28
CA ALA A 210 4.38 3.56 14.93
C ALA A 210 5.15 4.48 15.89
N GLN A 211 6.11 3.95 16.65
CA GLN A 211 6.93 4.74 17.57
C GLN A 211 7.84 5.73 16.82
N ILE A 212 8.45 5.32 15.71
CA ILE A 212 9.25 6.24 14.89
C ILE A 212 8.37 7.36 14.32
N LEU A 213 7.19 7.02 13.78
CA LEU A 213 6.26 8.01 13.24
C LEU A 213 5.75 8.97 14.32
N GLU A 214 5.51 8.50 15.54
CA GLU A 214 5.12 9.37 16.66
C GLU A 214 6.24 10.36 17.02
N ARG A 215 7.50 9.93 17.02
CA ARG A 215 8.66 10.81 17.23
C ARG A 215 8.75 11.87 16.12
N GLN A 216 8.54 11.46 14.85
CA GLN A 216 8.50 12.40 13.72
C GLN A 216 7.36 13.42 13.85
N PHE A 217 6.17 12.98 14.25
CA PHE A 217 4.99 13.85 14.43
C PHE A 217 5.17 14.80 15.62
N THR A 218 5.86 14.39 16.67
CA THR A 218 6.17 15.27 17.80
C THR A 218 7.04 16.44 17.35
N GLY A 219 8.06 16.17 16.53
CA GLY A 219 8.98 17.18 15.99
C GLY A 219 8.48 17.99 14.80
N ASN A 220 7.36 17.61 14.17
CA ASN A 220 6.84 18.27 12.97
C ASN A 220 5.31 18.48 13.06
N ALA A 221 4.91 19.70 13.43
CA ALA A 221 3.51 20.07 13.58
C ALA A 221 2.70 20.01 12.27
N GLU A 222 3.32 20.28 11.13
CA GLU A 222 2.67 20.22 9.82
C GLU A 222 2.33 18.78 9.42
N SER A 223 3.28 17.86 9.60
CA SER A 223 3.07 16.43 9.39
C SER A 223 2.04 15.87 10.37
N ARG A 224 2.14 16.26 11.66
CA ARG A 224 1.15 15.90 12.69
C ARG A 224 -0.26 16.36 12.34
N ALA A 225 -0.43 17.58 11.83
CA ALA A 225 -1.72 18.10 11.41
C ALA A 225 -2.24 17.43 10.13
N SER A 226 -1.35 17.04 9.21
CA SER A 226 -1.71 16.33 7.97
C SER A 226 -2.25 14.92 8.25
N GLY A 227 -1.77 14.29 9.32
CA GLY A 227 -2.20 12.97 9.77
C GLY A 227 -1.62 11.83 8.93
N MET A 228 -2.29 10.68 8.96
CA MET A 228 -1.82 9.48 8.26
C MET A 228 -2.98 8.65 7.69
N VAL A 229 -2.69 7.89 6.62
CA VAL A 229 -3.58 6.89 6.04
C VAL A 229 -2.89 5.54 6.10
N ILE A 230 -3.52 4.56 6.74
CA ILE A 230 -2.97 3.25 7.07
C ILE A 230 -3.71 2.18 6.27
N ASN A 231 -3.03 1.58 5.30
CA ASN A 231 -3.53 0.43 4.54
C ASN A 231 -3.21 -0.86 5.29
N THR A 232 -4.16 -1.79 5.36
CA THR A 232 -3.98 -3.09 6.03
C THR A 232 -4.06 -4.27 5.06
N MET A 233 -3.59 -5.43 5.52
CA MET A 233 -3.83 -6.69 4.84
C MET A 233 -5.32 -7.08 4.79
N GLY A 234 -5.64 -8.04 3.93
CA GLY A 234 -7.01 -8.56 3.74
C GLY A 234 -7.44 -9.69 4.69
N TRP A 235 -6.65 -10.02 5.72
CA TRP A 235 -6.98 -11.08 6.67
C TRP A 235 -7.77 -10.51 7.85
N ILE A 236 -9.09 -10.76 7.86
CA ILE A 236 -10.05 -10.09 8.75
C ILE A 236 -10.67 -11.00 9.82
N GLU A 237 -10.22 -12.26 9.92
CA GLU A 237 -10.77 -13.27 10.82
C GLU A 237 -9.69 -13.87 11.71
N GLY A 238 -10.07 -14.36 12.90
CA GLY A 238 -9.15 -14.98 13.87
C GLY A 238 -7.98 -14.05 14.22
N VAL A 239 -6.76 -14.56 14.12
CA VAL A 239 -5.52 -13.79 14.33
C VAL A 239 -5.44 -12.54 13.44
N GLY A 240 -5.98 -12.58 12.23
CA GLY A 240 -6.04 -11.41 11.35
C GLY A 240 -6.85 -10.26 11.96
N TYR A 241 -7.98 -10.57 12.61
CA TYR A 241 -8.78 -9.58 13.34
C TYR A 241 -8.03 -9.01 14.54
N GLU A 242 -7.31 -9.84 15.30
CA GLU A 242 -6.46 -9.37 16.40
C GLU A 242 -5.35 -8.43 15.92
N LEU A 243 -4.76 -8.70 14.76
CA LEU A 243 -3.76 -7.84 14.14
C LEU A 243 -4.34 -6.49 13.69
N LEU A 244 -5.60 -6.46 13.24
CA LEU A 244 -6.29 -5.20 12.93
C LEU A 244 -6.51 -4.38 14.21
N LEU A 245 -7.00 -4.99 15.30
CA LEU A 245 -7.16 -4.30 16.58
C LEU A 245 -5.82 -3.80 17.13
N HIS A 246 -4.77 -4.62 17.04
CA HIS A 246 -3.42 -4.21 17.40
C HIS A 246 -2.96 -3.00 16.59
N ALA A 247 -3.17 -2.97 15.27
CA ALA A 247 -2.79 -1.82 14.44
C ALA A 247 -3.60 -0.56 14.77
N ILE A 248 -4.93 -0.67 14.97
CA ILE A 248 -5.80 0.44 15.39
C ILE A 248 -5.26 1.08 16.67
N ASP A 249 -4.93 0.26 17.66
CA ASP A 249 -4.48 0.73 18.96
C ASP A 249 -3.04 1.28 18.90
N THR A 250 -2.15 0.58 18.21
CA THR A 250 -0.73 0.95 18.12
C THR A 250 -0.51 2.27 17.40
N PHE A 251 -1.30 2.54 16.35
CA PHE A 251 -1.23 3.81 15.61
C PHE A 251 -2.13 4.91 16.21
N ASN A 252 -2.89 4.62 17.26
CA ASN A 252 -3.94 5.51 17.79
C ASN A 252 -4.91 5.98 16.69
N ALA A 253 -5.35 5.06 15.82
CA ALA A 253 -6.26 5.38 14.73
C ALA A 253 -7.59 5.92 15.26
N ASN A 254 -7.99 7.10 14.78
CA ASN A 254 -9.22 7.78 15.20
C ASN A 254 -10.32 7.75 14.13
N VAL A 255 -10.03 7.23 12.94
CA VAL A 255 -11.01 6.95 11.90
C VAL A 255 -10.76 5.55 11.32
N VAL A 256 -11.74 4.67 11.42
CA VAL A 256 -11.70 3.29 10.90
C VAL A 256 -12.67 3.18 9.73
N LEU A 257 -12.15 3.01 8.52
CA LEU A 257 -12.94 2.85 7.29
C LEU A 257 -13.05 1.37 6.94
N VAL A 258 -14.25 0.80 7.05
CA VAL A 258 -14.54 -0.61 6.77
C VAL A 258 -15.10 -0.75 5.36
N LEU A 259 -14.34 -1.37 4.46
CA LEU A 259 -14.75 -1.55 3.07
C LEU A 259 -15.44 -2.90 2.83
N GLY A 260 -16.72 -2.82 2.44
CA GLY A 260 -17.45 -3.94 1.81
C GLY A 260 -17.65 -5.19 2.66
N GLN A 261 -17.63 -5.07 4.00
CA GLN A 261 -17.90 -6.23 4.87
C GLN A 261 -18.67 -5.89 6.16
N GLU A 262 -19.93 -6.34 6.24
CA GLU A 262 -20.85 -5.99 7.32
C GLU A 262 -20.50 -6.59 8.68
N LYS A 263 -20.12 -7.88 8.70
CA LYS A 263 -19.75 -8.57 9.94
C LYS A 263 -18.57 -7.87 10.63
N LEU A 264 -17.54 -7.53 9.85
CA LEU A 264 -16.36 -6.81 10.33
C LEU A 264 -16.73 -5.43 10.86
N PHE A 265 -17.59 -4.70 10.15
CA PHE A 265 -18.08 -3.39 10.59
C PHE A 265 -18.81 -3.49 11.94
N SER A 266 -19.72 -4.46 12.09
CA SER A 266 -20.45 -4.66 13.34
C SER A 266 -19.51 -4.98 14.50
N MET A 267 -18.56 -5.90 14.29
CA MET A 267 -17.57 -6.29 15.30
C MET A 267 -16.68 -5.11 15.73
N LEU A 268 -16.14 -4.34 14.78
CA LEU A 268 -15.29 -3.19 15.08
C LEU A 268 -16.07 -2.08 15.78
N ARG A 269 -17.30 -1.79 15.34
CA ARG A 269 -18.16 -0.80 15.99
C ARG A 269 -18.49 -1.17 17.43
N ASP A 270 -18.71 -2.45 17.71
CA ASP A 270 -19.01 -2.93 19.06
C ASP A 270 -17.78 -2.83 19.98
N VAL A 271 -16.63 -3.34 19.54
CA VAL A 271 -15.38 -3.31 20.32
C VAL A 271 -14.89 -1.88 20.56
N LEU A 272 -15.00 -1.00 19.56
CA LEU A 272 -14.53 0.39 19.64
C LEU A 272 -15.57 1.35 20.21
N LYS A 273 -16.78 0.89 20.55
CA LYS A 273 -17.84 1.72 21.16
C LYS A 273 -17.39 2.42 22.45
N SER A 274 -16.47 1.80 23.18
CA SER A 274 -15.89 2.34 24.41
C SER A 274 -14.86 3.46 24.18
N LYS A 275 -14.41 3.67 22.93
CA LYS A 275 -13.42 4.69 22.55
C LYS A 275 -14.15 5.85 21.85
N PRO A 276 -14.59 6.90 22.59
CA PRO A 276 -15.43 7.96 22.02
C PRO A 276 -14.74 8.80 20.94
N ASN A 277 -13.41 8.72 20.85
CA ASN A 277 -12.61 9.46 19.88
C ASN A 277 -12.32 8.67 18.59
N VAL A 278 -12.96 7.51 18.40
CA VAL A 278 -12.75 6.64 17.24
C VAL A 278 -14.04 6.52 16.43
N ASP A 279 -14.03 7.07 15.23
CA ASP A 279 -15.15 6.95 14.30
C ASP A 279 -15.02 5.70 13.44
N VAL A 280 -16.05 4.86 13.42
CA VAL A 280 -16.09 3.65 12.57
C VAL A 280 -17.13 3.86 11.47
N LEU A 281 -16.68 3.91 10.21
CA LEU A 281 -17.53 4.15 9.04
C LEU A 281 -17.48 2.95 8.10
N LYS A 282 -18.64 2.53 7.60
CA LYS A 282 -18.74 1.53 6.53
C LYS A 282 -18.79 2.22 5.18
N LEU A 283 -17.97 1.78 4.25
CA LEU A 283 -17.97 2.24 2.86
C LEU A 283 -18.27 1.07 1.91
N GLN A 284 -18.93 1.39 0.80
CA GLN A 284 -19.18 0.42 -0.26
C GLN A 284 -17.89 0.13 -1.03
N LYS A 285 -17.67 -1.13 -1.40
CA LYS A 285 -16.58 -1.47 -2.33
C LYS A 285 -16.98 -1.03 -3.75
N SER A 286 -16.01 -0.61 -4.57
CA SER A 286 -16.29 -0.35 -5.99
C SER A 286 -16.61 -1.65 -6.72
N GLY A 287 -17.59 -1.61 -7.63
CA GLY A 287 -17.89 -2.71 -8.54
C GLY A 287 -16.74 -3.00 -9.53
N GLY A 288 -15.79 -2.08 -9.67
CA GLY A 288 -14.61 -2.25 -10.52
C GLY A 288 -13.48 -3.04 -9.85
N VAL A 289 -13.65 -3.45 -8.59
CA VAL A 289 -12.62 -4.24 -7.90
C VAL A 289 -12.63 -5.68 -8.41
N VAL A 290 -11.51 -6.08 -9.00
CA VAL A 290 -11.34 -7.40 -9.60
C VAL A 290 -10.78 -8.38 -8.58
N SER A 291 -11.40 -9.56 -8.48
CA SER A 291 -10.90 -10.64 -7.65
C SER A 291 -9.60 -11.21 -8.24
N ARG A 292 -8.60 -11.40 -7.38
CA ARG A 292 -7.27 -11.87 -7.79
C ARG A 292 -7.06 -13.30 -7.32
N SER A 293 -6.48 -14.14 -8.16
CA SER A 293 -6.08 -15.50 -7.77
C SER A 293 -4.79 -15.49 -6.95
N SER A 294 -4.50 -16.59 -6.23
CA SER A 294 -3.22 -16.74 -5.54
C SER A 294 -2.02 -16.66 -6.51
N LYS A 295 -2.15 -17.27 -7.70
CA LYS A 295 -1.14 -17.22 -8.77
C LYS A 295 -0.90 -15.80 -9.28
N PHE A 296 -1.96 -15.00 -9.44
CA PHE A 296 -1.84 -13.59 -9.80
C PHE A 296 -1.05 -12.81 -8.75
N ARG A 297 -1.37 -12.97 -7.46
CA ARG A 297 -0.66 -12.30 -6.37
C ARG A 297 0.81 -12.71 -6.30
N GLN A 298 1.12 -13.98 -6.54
CA GLN A 298 2.50 -14.46 -6.63
C GLN A 298 3.25 -13.80 -7.78
N LYS A 299 2.67 -13.75 -8.99
CA LYS A 299 3.27 -13.09 -10.15
C LYS A 299 3.49 -11.59 -9.88
N SER A 300 2.50 -10.92 -9.29
CA SER A 300 2.59 -9.51 -8.89
C SER A 300 3.73 -9.26 -7.90
N ARG A 301 3.93 -10.13 -6.91
CA ARG A 301 5.09 -10.04 -6.00
C ARG A 301 6.42 -10.15 -6.75
N SER A 302 6.54 -11.08 -7.70
CA SER A 302 7.75 -11.21 -8.52
C SER A 302 8.00 -9.95 -9.36
N TYR A 303 6.96 -9.34 -9.93
CA TYR A 303 7.07 -8.07 -10.63
C TYR A 303 7.51 -6.93 -9.71
N ARG A 304 6.95 -6.83 -8.50
CA ARG A 304 7.35 -5.81 -7.51
C ARG A 304 8.81 -5.95 -7.09
N ILE A 305 9.34 -7.17 -6.96
CA ILE A 305 10.77 -7.39 -6.71
C ILE A 305 11.61 -6.89 -7.88
N ARG A 306 11.22 -7.20 -9.13
CA ARG A 306 11.91 -6.69 -10.32
C ARG A 306 11.87 -5.16 -10.38
N GLU A 307 10.70 -4.57 -10.16
CA GLU A 307 10.48 -3.13 -10.17
C GLU A 307 11.37 -2.42 -9.14
N TYR A 308 11.54 -2.99 -7.94
CA TYR A 308 12.44 -2.43 -6.93
C TYR A 308 13.89 -2.28 -7.42
N PHE A 309 14.40 -3.24 -8.21
CA PHE A 309 15.79 -3.20 -8.70
C PHE A 309 15.97 -2.48 -10.02
N TYR A 310 15.00 -2.60 -10.93
CA TYR A 310 15.11 -2.14 -12.31
C TYR A 310 14.24 -0.91 -12.60
N GLY A 311 13.36 -0.49 -11.69
CA GLY A 311 12.37 0.55 -11.95
C GLY A 311 11.19 0.05 -12.79
N ILE A 312 10.17 0.89 -12.94
CA ILE A 312 8.93 0.56 -13.65
C ILE A 312 9.17 0.46 -15.16
N ALA A 313 10.04 1.34 -15.68
CA ALA A 313 10.37 1.40 -17.11
C ALA A 313 11.68 0.64 -17.45
N ASN A 314 12.26 -0.10 -16.50
CA ASN A 314 13.66 -0.58 -16.58
C ASN A 314 14.68 0.56 -16.66
N ASP A 315 14.37 1.66 -15.98
CA ASP A 315 15.12 2.92 -15.94
C ASP A 315 16.19 2.95 -14.83
N LEU A 316 16.14 2.01 -13.88
CA LEU A 316 17.18 1.82 -12.87
C LEU A 316 18.19 0.76 -13.32
N SER A 317 19.45 0.97 -12.98
CA SER A 317 20.56 0.06 -13.31
C SER A 317 21.13 -0.58 -12.05
N PRO A 318 20.61 -1.74 -11.60
CA PRO A 318 21.11 -2.41 -10.42
C PRO A 318 22.53 -2.95 -10.66
N HIS A 319 23.33 -3.03 -9.59
CA HIS A 319 24.71 -3.50 -9.65
C HIS A 319 24.84 -4.92 -9.07
N SER A 320 25.58 -5.78 -9.76
CA SER A 320 25.92 -7.12 -9.29
C SER A 320 27.35 -7.13 -8.76
N ASN A 321 27.52 -7.54 -7.50
CA ASN A 321 28.84 -7.65 -6.85
C ASN A 321 29.09 -9.07 -6.36
N ILE A 322 30.36 -9.46 -6.35
CA ILE A 322 30.84 -10.69 -5.71
C ILE A 322 31.46 -10.30 -4.37
N ALA A 323 31.05 -10.96 -3.30
CA ALA A 323 31.58 -10.77 -1.95
C ALA A 323 32.00 -12.12 -1.36
N ASN A 324 32.99 -12.13 -0.47
CA ASN A 324 33.35 -13.35 0.24
C ASN A 324 32.33 -13.61 1.35
N PHE A 325 32.11 -14.88 1.69
CA PHE A 325 31.23 -15.25 2.80
C PHE A 325 31.72 -14.73 4.15
N SER A 326 33.03 -14.51 4.31
CA SER A 326 33.62 -13.86 5.49
C SER A 326 33.18 -12.41 5.69
N ASP A 327 32.72 -11.76 4.61
CA ASP A 327 32.42 -10.33 4.61
C ASP A 327 30.93 -10.08 4.90
N LEU A 328 30.13 -11.14 5.03
CA LEU A 328 28.69 -11.09 5.19
C LEU A 328 28.23 -11.81 6.46
N PHE A 329 27.40 -11.14 7.24
CA PHE A 329 26.72 -11.74 8.39
C PHE A 329 25.23 -11.84 8.08
N VAL A 330 24.73 -13.07 7.90
CA VAL A 330 23.32 -13.33 7.59
C VAL A 330 22.61 -13.81 8.84
N TYR A 331 21.46 -13.21 9.12
CA TYR A 331 20.63 -13.53 10.28
C TYR A 331 19.21 -13.86 9.85
N ARG A 332 18.55 -14.71 10.65
CA ARG A 332 17.12 -14.95 10.60
C ARG A 332 16.46 -14.52 11.90
N ILE A 333 15.22 -14.05 11.82
CA ILE A 333 14.42 -13.66 12.97
C ILE A 333 13.35 -14.73 13.19
N GLY A 334 13.29 -15.24 14.42
CA GLY A 334 12.45 -16.38 14.77
C GLY A 334 13.07 -17.71 14.35
N GLY A 335 12.48 -18.81 14.83
CA GLY A 335 12.99 -20.17 14.57
C GLY A 335 14.29 -20.48 15.30
N GLY A 336 14.18 -21.20 16.42
CA GLY A 336 15.32 -21.72 17.19
C GLY A 336 15.00 -23.08 17.81
N PRO A 337 16.01 -23.78 18.38
CA PRO A 337 15.76 -25.04 19.07
C PRO A 337 14.75 -24.83 20.20
N GLN A 338 13.70 -25.64 20.17
CA GLN A 338 12.71 -25.72 21.24
C GLN A 338 13.37 -26.31 22.48
N ALA A 339 13.07 -25.77 23.67
CA ALA A 339 13.44 -26.44 24.90
C ALA A 339 12.82 -27.86 24.87
N PRO A 340 13.59 -28.93 25.16
CA PRO A 340 13.03 -30.26 25.20
C PRO A 340 11.90 -30.30 26.24
N ARG A 341 10.82 -31.03 25.95
CA ARG A 341 9.65 -31.13 26.85
C ARG A 341 10.03 -31.58 28.27
N SER A 342 11.14 -32.28 28.44
CA SER A 342 11.70 -32.69 29.73
C SER A 342 12.23 -31.53 30.59
N ALA A 343 12.48 -30.36 30.00
CA ALA A 343 12.93 -29.14 30.69
C ALA A 343 11.79 -28.15 30.97
N LEU A 344 10.54 -28.50 30.66
CA LEU A 344 9.36 -27.65 30.82
C LEU A 344 8.45 -28.15 31.96
N PRO A 345 7.76 -27.25 32.68
CA PRO A 345 6.71 -27.63 33.62
C PRO A 345 5.63 -28.49 32.96
N ILE A 346 5.03 -29.41 33.72
CA ILE A 346 3.94 -30.26 33.24
C ILE A 346 2.80 -29.35 32.71
N GLY A 347 2.51 -29.47 31.40
CA GLY A 347 1.49 -28.69 30.71
C GLY A 347 1.99 -27.46 29.94
N ALA A 348 3.29 -27.15 29.96
CA ALA A 348 3.86 -26.05 29.19
C ALA A 348 4.35 -26.51 27.81
N ASP A 349 3.97 -25.78 26.76
CA ASP A 349 4.47 -25.98 25.40
C ASP A 349 5.80 -25.24 25.19
N PRO A 350 6.76 -25.81 24.43
CA PRO A 350 8.00 -25.12 24.10
C PRO A 350 7.73 -23.93 23.17
N VAL A 351 7.77 -22.72 23.73
CA VAL A 351 7.72 -21.49 22.94
C VAL A 351 9.15 -21.07 22.59
N ALA A 352 9.56 -21.26 21.33
CA ALA A 352 10.77 -20.61 20.83
C ALA A 352 10.55 -19.09 20.86
N ASN A 353 11.51 -18.30 21.37
CA ASN A 353 11.39 -16.84 21.37
C ASN A 353 11.17 -16.36 19.92
N PRO A 354 10.00 -15.77 19.61
CA PRO A 354 9.62 -15.41 18.24
C PRO A 354 10.47 -14.27 17.66
N LEU A 355 11.11 -13.47 18.52
CA LEU A 355 11.96 -12.35 18.12
C LEU A 355 13.45 -12.68 18.17
N ARG A 356 13.81 -13.93 18.47
CA ARG A 356 15.22 -14.34 18.56
C ARG A 356 15.90 -14.16 17.21
N VAL A 357 17.00 -13.43 17.22
CA VAL A 357 17.94 -13.33 16.10
C VAL A 357 18.89 -14.52 16.16
N ALA A 358 19.02 -15.25 15.06
CA ALA A 358 19.94 -16.37 14.94
C ALA A 358 20.82 -16.22 13.68
N PRO A 359 22.14 -16.45 13.78
CA PRO A 359 23.00 -16.47 12.60
C PRO A 359 22.61 -17.63 11.67
N VAL A 360 22.75 -17.40 10.37
CA VAL A 360 22.46 -18.35 9.31
C VAL A 360 23.76 -18.63 8.56
N ASN A 361 24.07 -19.92 8.37
CA ASN A 361 25.21 -20.30 7.54
C ASN A 361 24.89 -19.98 6.07
N ILE A 362 25.86 -19.43 5.35
CA ILE A 362 25.72 -19.14 3.93
C ILE A 362 25.92 -20.44 3.15
N ASP A 363 24.83 -21.00 2.65
CA ASP A 363 24.82 -22.23 1.85
C ASP A 363 23.87 -22.11 0.65
N ARG A 364 23.55 -23.25 0.01
CA ARG A 364 22.71 -23.30 -1.19
C ARG A 364 21.26 -22.90 -0.93
N ASP A 365 20.80 -22.91 0.31
CA ASP A 365 19.42 -22.55 0.65
C ASP A 365 19.17 -21.03 0.52
N LEU A 366 20.24 -20.23 0.47
CA LEU A 366 20.15 -18.78 0.21
C LEU A 366 20.04 -18.43 -1.28
N LEU A 367 20.11 -19.40 -2.19
CA LEU A 367 19.95 -19.13 -3.62
C LEU A 367 18.54 -18.58 -3.92
N HIS A 368 18.50 -17.45 -4.64
CA HIS A 368 17.27 -16.74 -5.03
C HIS A 368 16.46 -16.14 -3.85
N VAL A 369 17.03 -16.08 -2.65
CA VAL A 369 16.43 -15.41 -1.50
C VAL A 369 16.68 -13.90 -1.57
N VAL A 370 15.66 -13.12 -1.23
CA VAL A 370 15.79 -11.67 -1.00
C VAL A 370 16.20 -11.45 0.44
N LEU A 371 17.31 -10.74 0.66
CA LEU A 371 17.80 -10.35 1.97
C LEU A 371 17.61 -8.84 2.15
N ALA A 372 17.24 -8.42 3.36
CA ALA A 372 17.28 -7.02 3.74
C ALA A 372 18.65 -6.68 4.35
N VAL A 373 19.17 -5.51 4.00
CA VAL A 373 20.40 -4.97 4.59
C VAL A 373 20.01 -4.13 5.80
N SER A 374 20.50 -4.51 6.98
CA SER A 374 20.19 -3.81 8.24
C SER A 374 21.18 -2.68 8.52
N TYR A 375 20.70 -1.60 9.14
CA TYR A 375 21.55 -0.53 9.71
C TYR A 375 22.09 -0.87 11.12
N ALA A 376 21.71 -2.01 11.68
CA ALA A 376 22.19 -2.47 12.97
C ALA A 376 23.70 -2.72 12.93
N GLN A 377 24.41 -2.25 13.97
CA GLN A 377 25.84 -2.54 14.14
C GLN A 377 26.06 -3.87 14.86
N GLU A 378 25.10 -4.25 15.71
CA GLU A 378 25.13 -5.47 16.52
C GLU A 378 23.87 -6.32 16.27
N PRO A 379 23.93 -7.67 16.39
CA PRO A 379 22.82 -8.55 16.02
C PRO A 379 21.54 -8.35 16.84
N ASP A 380 21.66 -7.98 18.11
CA ASP A 380 20.55 -7.70 19.03
C ASP A 380 19.76 -6.43 18.65
N GLN A 381 20.39 -5.52 17.89
CA GLN A 381 19.77 -4.30 17.38
C GLN A 381 18.95 -4.52 16.08
N ILE A 382 18.92 -5.75 15.54
CA ILE A 382 18.21 -6.06 14.28
C ILE A 382 16.69 -5.95 14.44
N VAL A 383 16.15 -6.33 15.61
CA VAL A 383 14.70 -6.35 15.89
C VAL A 383 14.28 -5.25 16.87
N SER A 384 15.22 -4.64 17.59
CA SER A 384 14.94 -3.73 18.71
C SER A 384 15.69 -2.41 18.56
N ARG A 385 14.97 -1.27 18.68
CA ARG A 385 15.58 0.05 18.98
C ARG A 385 14.81 0.84 20.02
#